data_AF-A0A954BRM0-F1
#
_entry.id   AF-A0A954BRM0-F1
#
_cell.length_a   1.000
_cell.length_b   1.000
_cell.length_c   1.000
_cell.angle_alpha   90.00
_cell.angle_beta   90.00
_cell.angle_gamma   90.00
#
_symmetry.space_group_name_H-M   'P 1'
#
loop_
_entity.id
_entity.type
_entity.pdbx_description
1 polymer ?
#
loop_
_entity_poly.entity_id
_entity_poly.type
_entity_poly.pdbx_seq_one_letter_code
_entity_poly.pdbx_strand_id
1 'polypeptide(L)'
;MKIHEYQAKEVLRRYRTPLLKGHVAYSVDEAVNVAREIGGDVWVVKAQIHAGGRGKGGGVKLARSTEEVRSHAEAILGMQLVTHQTGPQGKKVNQLLIEAGCDIDHEYYLAAVLDRETAQICVMGSYEGGMDIEEVAARTPGKIKKEFFDPGEGMHGFQARRLALAMGIPAKLVNKAAALILGVAKCFTEEDASLVEINPMVTTKDGGVLALDAKMTFDDNALFRHTDIEAYRDITEEVPEETEAKKYDLSYIKLDGSIGCMVNGAGLAMSTMDIIKLHGGEP
;
A
#
# COMPACT_ATOMS: atom_id res chain seq x y z
N MET A 1 1.26 -3.18 11.22
CA MET A 1 0.85 -1.76 11.22
C MET A 1 0.89 -1.24 9.80
N LYS A 2 -0.10 -0.45 9.37
CA LYS A 2 -0.12 0.19 8.03
C LYS A 2 0.49 1.60 8.11
N ILE A 3 1.06 2.05 7.01
CA ILE A 3 1.56 3.42 6.84
C ILE A 3 0.99 4.04 5.55
N HIS A 4 1.03 5.37 5.47
CA HIS A 4 0.59 6.14 4.31
C HIS A 4 1.54 5.95 3.11
N GLU A 5 1.05 6.23 1.90
CA GLU A 5 1.86 6.10 0.66
C GLU A 5 3.14 6.95 0.73
N TYR A 6 3.06 8.19 1.21
CA TYR A 6 4.25 9.05 1.30
C TYR A 6 5.32 8.45 2.23
N GLN A 7 4.91 7.84 3.34
CA GLN A 7 5.79 7.16 4.30
C GLN A 7 6.38 5.89 3.67
N ALA A 8 5.56 5.09 2.98
CA ALA A 8 6.02 3.91 2.26
C ALA A 8 7.07 4.28 1.20
N LYS A 9 6.89 5.41 0.50
CA LYS A 9 7.87 5.95 -0.44
C LYS A 9 9.15 6.42 0.24
N GLU A 10 9.08 7.05 1.41
CA GLU A 10 10.27 7.38 2.21
C GLU A 10 11.07 6.13 2.59
N VAL A 11 10.39 5.09 3.07
CA VAL A 11 11.02 3.79 3.39
C VAL A 11 11.67 3.18 2.15
N LEU A 12 10.92 3.04 1.05
CA LEU A 12 11.41 2.45 -0.21
C LEU A 12 12.58 3.22 -0.83
N ARG A 13 12.68 4.54 -0.59
CA ARG A 13 13.81 5.37 -1.02
C ARG A 13 15.13 4.92 -0.37
N ARG A 14 15.10 4.45 0.88
CA ARG A 14 16.27 3.87 1.57
C ARG A 14 16.81 2.62 0.86
N TYR A 15 15.91 1.90 0.18
CA TYR A 15 16.21 0.70 -0.62
C TYR A 15 16.45 0.99 -2.11
N ARG A 16 16.72 2.26 -2.47
CA ARG A 16 17.01 2.70 -3.84
C ARG A 16 15.90 2.39 -4.85
N THR A 17 14.66 2.26 -4.38
CA THR A 17 13.50 2.17 -5.27
C THR A 17 13.35 3.49 -6.02
N PRO A 18 13.32 3.50 -7.36
CA PRO A 18 13.06 4.72 -8.12
C PRO A 18 11.64 5.22 -7.87
N LEU A 19 11.54 6.49 -7.51
CA LEU A 19 10.31 7.16 -7.09
C LEU A 19 10.25 8.55 -7.72
N LEU A 20 9.03 9.08 -7.88
CA LEU A 20 8.85 10.46 -8.29
C LEU A 20 9.10 11.41 -7.11
N LYS A 21 9.41 12.68 -7.43
CA LYS A 21 9.47 13.72 -6.42
C LYS A 21 8.06 13.99 -5.91
N GLY A 22 7.89 13.99 -4.59
CA GLY A 22 6.62 14.29 -3.97
C GLY A 22 6.77 14.55 -2.49
N HIS A 23 5.87 15.37 -1.95
CA HIS A 23 5.82 15.72 -0.54
C HIS A 23 4.38 15.76 -0.03
N VAL A 24 4.24 15.49 1.27
CA VAL A 24 2.96 15.58 1.98
C VAL A 24 2.56 17.04 2.18
N ALA A 25 1.26 17.31 2.15
CA ALA A 25 0.65 18.60 2.44
C ALA A 25 -0.56 18.41 3.36
N TYR A 26 -0.67 19.27 4.37
CA TYR A 26 -1.75 19.28 5.36
C TYR A 26 -2.75 20.42 5.15
N SER A 27 -2.49 21.30 4.18
CA SER A 27 -3.38 22.37 3.77
C SER A 27 -3.34 22.55 2.24
N VAL A 28 -4.36 23.24 1.71
CA VAL A 28 -4.44 23.58 0.29
C VAL A 28 -3.25 24.46 -0.13
N ASP A 29 -2.84 25.41 0.71
CA ASP A 29 -1.72 26.30 0.40
C ASP A 29 -0.38 25.55 0.43
N GLU A 30 -0.19 24.61 1.37
CA GLU A 30 0.94 23.69 1.34
C GLU A 30 0.97 22.85 0.07
N ALA A 31 -0.18 22.32 -0.37
CA ALA A 31 -0.25 21.52 -1.59
C ALA A 31 0.21 22.30 -2.84
N VAL A 32 -0.19 23.57 -2.95
CA VAL A 32 0.24 24.47 -4.02
C VAL A 32 1.73 24.79 -3.92
N ASN A 33 2.25 25.03 -2.70
CA ASN A 33 3.67 25.31 -2.50
C ASN A 33 4.53 24.09 -2.86
N VAL A 34 4.13 22.88 -2.44
CA VAL A 34 4.81 21.63 -2.81
C VAL A 34 4.83 21.46 -4.33
N ALA A 35 3.72 21.72 -5.04
CA ALA A 35 3.69 21.65 -6.49
C ALA A 35 4.71 22.61 -7.14
N ARG A 36 4.82 23.85 -6.63
CA ARG A 36 5.81 24.84 -7.09
C ARG A 36 7.25 24.40 -6.84
N GLU A 37 7.53 23.80 -5.69
CA GLU A 37 8.86 23.29 -5.34
C GLU A 37 9.28 22.08 -6.19
N ILE A 38 8.33 21.18 -6.46
CA ILE A 38 8.56 20.04 -7.36
C ILE A 38 8.90 20.55 -8.77
N GLY A 39 8.20 21.60 -9.22
CA GLY A 39 8.30 22.15 -10.57
C GLY A 39 7.77 21.20 -11.65
N GLY A 40 7.88 21.61 -12.91
CA GLY A 40 7.33 20.87 -14.06
C GLY A 40 5.91 21.32 -14.42
N ASP A 41 5.22 20.51 -15.21
CA ASP A 41 3.93 20.86 -15.84
C ASP A 41 2.79 19.91 -15.48
N VAL A 42 3.08 18.84 -14.73
CA VAL A 42 2.10 17.81 -14.35
C VAL A 42 2.35 17.36 -12.91
N TRP A 43 1.29 17.33 -12.12
CA TRP A 43 1.28 16.82 -10.75
C TRP A 43 0.12 15.86 -10.54
N VAL A 44 0.23 15.06 -9.50
CA VAL A 44 -0.86 14.21 -9.02
C VAL A 44 -1.15 14.56 -7.56
N VAL A 45 -2.41 14.87 -7.26
CA VAL A 45 -2.93 15.10 -5.92
C VAL A 45 -3.55 13.79 -5.42
N LYS A 46 -3.00 13.21 -4.34
CA LYS A 46 -3.40 11.91 -3.82
C LYS A 46 -3.82 11.99 -2.36
N ALA A 47 -5.05 11.58 -2.06
CA ALA A 47 -5.52 11.36 -0.70
C ALA A 47 -4.62 10.33 0.02
N GLN A 48 -4.24 10.65 1.25
CA GLN A 48 -3.48 9.75 2.11
C GLN A 48 -4.42 9.15 3.15
N ILE A 49 -4.77 7.87 2.94
CA ILE A 49 -5.55 7.02 3.84
C ILE A 49 -5.00 5.59 3.77
N HIS A 50 -5.24 4.75 4.78
CA HIS A 50 -4.73 3.38 4.86
C HIS A 50 -5.58 2.36 4.05
N ALA A 51 -5.96 2.75 2.83
CA ALA A 51 -6.80 1.97 1.93
C ALA A 51 -6.44 2.17 0.45
N GLY A 52 -6.54 1.09 -0.32
CA GLY A 52 -6.42 1.10 -1.78
C GLY A 52 -7.70 1.57 -2.49
N GLY A 53 -7.65 1.61 -3.82
CA GLY A 53 -8.81 2.01 -4.66
C GLY A 53 -9.13 3.51 -4.64
N ARG A 54 -8.20 4.35 -4.16
CA ARG A 54 -8.37 5.80 -3.98
C ARG A 54 -8.74 6.52 -5.28
N GLY A 55 -8.17 6.10 -6.41
CA GLY A 55 -8.50 6.67 -7.72
C GLY A 55 -9.96 6.49 -8.11
N LYS A 56 -10.52 5.28 -7.92
CA LYS A 56 -11.94 5.00 -8.18
C LYS A 56 -12.86 5.78 -7.22
N GLY A 57 -12.40 6.04 -5.99
CA GLY A 57 -13.11 6.86 -5.00
C GLY A 57 -12.96 8.38 -5.19
N GLY A 58 -12.25 8.84 -6.23
CA GLY A 58 -12.03 10.27 -6.50
C GLY A 58 -10.90 10.92 -5.70
N GLY A 59 -10.16 10.15 -4.89
CA GLY A 59 -9.03 10.63 -4.08
C GLY A 59 -7.69 10.72 -4.83
N VAL A 60 -7.64 10.51 -6.14
CA VAL A 60 -6.44 10.72 -6.96
C VAL A 60 -6.81 11.53 -8.19
N LYS A 61 -6.14 12.68 -8.39
CA LYS A 61 -6.41 13.61 -9.50
C LYS A 61 -5.12 14.12 -10.13
N LEU A 62 -5.07 14.14 -11.45
CA LEU A 62 -3.96 14.72 -12.22
C LEU A 62 -4.24 16.21 -12.44
N ALA A 63 -3.25 17.04 -12.18
CA ALA A 63 -3.28 18.49 -12.38
C ALA A 63 -2.18 18.92 -13.37
N ARG A 64 -2.49 19.90 -14.21
CA ARG A 64 -1.59 20.50 -15.22
C ARG A 64 -1.23 21.95 -14.92
N SER A 65 -1.66 22.47 -13.77
CA SER A 65 -1.34 23.80 -13.27
C SER A 65 -1.43 23.84 -11.75
N THR A 66 -0.82 24.85 -11.14
CA THR A 66 -0.93 25.06 -9.69
C THR A 66 -2.36 25.40 -9.25
N GLU A 67 -3.15 25.99 -10.14
CA GLU A 67 -4.57 26.27 -9.95
C GLU A 67 -5.40 24.98 -9.93
N GLU A 68 -5.10 24.02 -10.80
CA GLU A 68 -5.72 22.69 -10.75
C GLU A 68 -5.32 21.93 -9.49
N VAL A 69 -4.04 22.02 -9.06
CA VAL A 69 -3.60 21.46 -7.77
C VAL A 69 -4.43 22.03 -6.62
N ARG A 70 -4.63 23.36 -6.58
CA ARG A 70 -5.48 24.02 -5.57
C ARG A 70 -6.90 23.46 -5.57
N SER A 71 -7.55 23.45 -6.74
CA SER A 71 -8.93 22.98 -6.87
C SER A 71 -9.09 21.52 -6.46
N HIS A 72 -8.14 20.65 -6.83
CA HIS A 72 -8.15 19.25 -6.42
C HIS A 72 -7.88 19.08 -4.92
N ALA A 73 -6.96 19.87 -4.35
CA ALA A 73 -6.70 19.83 -2.92
C ALA A 73 -7.91 20.27 -2.10
N GLU A 74 -8.64 21.32 -2.52
CA GLU A 74 -9.89 21.78 -1.90
C GLU A 74 -10.99 20.71 -1.95
N ALA A 75 -11.07 19.96 -3.04
CA ALA A 75 -12.07 18.90 -3.20
C ALA A 75 -11.75 17.64 -2.38
N ILE A 76 -10.46 17.31 -2.22
CA ILE A 76 -10.02 16.06 -1.60
C ILE A 76 -9.76 16.22 -0.10
N LEU A 77 -9.13 17.31 0.33
CA LEU A 77 -8.79 17.50 1.74
C LEU A 77 -10.08 17.65 2.57
N GLY A 78 -10.22 16.82 3.60
CA GLY A 78 -11.41 16.77 4.45
C GLY A 78 -12.57 15.94 3.91
N MET A 79 -12.49 15.41 2.69
CA MET A 79 -13.55 14.54 2.15
C MET A 79 -13.64 13.21 2.91
N GLN A 80 -14.82 12.59 2.91
CA GLN A 80 -14.99 11.20 3.33
C GLN A 80 -14.77 10.28 2.12
N LEU A 81 -13.59 9.67 2.02
CA LEU A 81 -13.19 8.84 0.90
C LEU A 81 -13.68 7.39 1.07
N VAL A 82 -14.71 7.06 0.30
CA VAL A 82 -15.25 5.69 0.18
C VAL A 82 -14.49 4.95 -0.91
N THR A 83 -13.95 3.78 -0.56
CA THR A 83 -13.34 2.82 -1.47
C THR A 83 -13.88 1.43 -1.16
N HIS A 84 -13.62 0.46 -2.04
CA HIS A 84 -13.95 -0.94 -1.76
C HIS A 84 -13.27 -1.49 -0.50
N GLN A 85 -12.18 -0.86 -0.01
CA GLN A 85 -11.45 -1.29 1.19
C GLN A 85 -11.85 -0.52 2.46
N THR A 86 -12.48 0.66 2.35
CA THR A 86 -12.96 1.43 3.52
C THR A 86 -14.41 1.13 3.88
N GLY A 87 -15.17 0.50 2.98
CA GLY A 87 -16.59 0.25 3.16
C GLY A 87 -17.44 1.53 3.13
N PRO A 88 -18.74 1.44 3.42
CA PRO A 88 -19.68 2.57 3.30
C PRO A 88 -19.33 3.77 4.17
N GLN A 89 -18.65 3.53 5.30
CA GLN A 89 -18.25 4.57 6.25
C GLN A 89 -17.18 5.50 5.67
N GLY A 90 -16.37 4.99 4.73
CA GLY A 90 -15.24 5.71 4.13
C GLY A 90 -14.13 6.06 5.13
N LYS A 91 -13.17 6.87 4.68
CA LYS A 91 -12.16 7.46 5.56
C LYS A 91 -11.98 8.95 5.32
N LYS A 92 -11.92 9.74 6.39
CA LYS A 92 -11.68 11.18 6.29
C LYS A 92 -10.26 11.44 5.82
N VAL A 93 -10.09 12.21 4.76
CA VAL A 93 -8.77 12.56 4.23
C VAL A 93 -8.22 13.75 5.02
N ASN A 94 -7.16 13.53 5.82
CA ASN A 94 -6.54 14.58 6.64
C ASN A 94 -5.27 15.18 6.01
N GLN A 95 -4.70 14.52 5.00
CA GLN A 95 -3.47 14.94 4.35
C GLN A 95 -3.42 14.45 2.90
N LEU A 96 -2.62 15.15 2.09
CA LEU A 96 -2.46 14.90 0.66
C LEU A 96 -0.99 14.60 0.36
N LEU A 97 -0.73 13.74 -0.62
CA LEU A 97 0.56 13.64 -1.29
C LEU A 97 0.47 14.38 -2.62
N ILE A 98 1.34 15.35 -2.82
CA ILE A 98 1.53 16.03 -4.09
C ILE A 98 2.81 15.47 -4.72
N GLU A 99 2.68 14.91 -5.91
CA GLU A 99 3.77 14.20 -6.59
C GLU A 99 3.89 14.67 -8.04
N ALA A 100 5.10 14.66 -8.59
CA ALA A 100 5.34 14.90 -10.00
C ALA A 100 4.59 13.87 -10.87
N GLY A 101 4.15 14.28 -12.06
CA GLY A 101 3.66 13.35 -13.08
C GLY A 101 4.79 12.64 -13.82
N CYS A 102 4.45 11.55 -14.52
CA CYS A 102 5.35 10.90 -15.48
C CYS A 102 4.57 10.35 -16.68
N ASP A 103 5.26 10.24 -17.83
CA ASP A 103 4.69 9.64 -19.03
C ASP A 103 4.76 8.12 -18.96
N ILE A 104 3.66 7.52 -18.51
CA ILE A 104 3.51 6.07 -18.37
C ILE A 104 3.47 5.42 -19.76
N ASP A 105 4.29 4.38 -19.91
CA ASP A 105 4.27 3.45 -21.06
C ASP A 105 3.44 2.20 -20.71
N HIS A 106 3.68 1.59 -19.55
CA HIS A 106 2.92 0.44 -19.08
C HIS A 106 2.87 0.36 -17.55
N GLU A 107 1.75 -0.15 -17.02
CA GLU A 107 1.53 -0.37 -15.59
C GLU A 107 1.60 -1.86 -15.23
N TYR A 108 2.45 -2.20 -14.26
CA TYR A 108 2.66 -3.55 -13.74
C TYR A 108 2.26 -3.61 -12.26
N TYR A 109 1.98 -4.81 -11.77
CA TYR A 109 1.83 -5.09 -10.35
C TYR A 109 3.11 -5.72 -9.80
N LEU A 110 3.51 -5.33 -8.58
CA LEU A 110 4.58 -5.99 -7.83
C LEU A 110 4.22 -6.01 -6.34
N ALA A 111 4.40 -7.14 -5.67
CA ALA A 111 4.29 -7.22 -4.22
C ALA A 111 5.23 -8.25 -3.60
N ALA A 112 5.60 -8.07 -2.34
CA ALA A 112 6.29 -9.04 -1.50
C ALA A 112 5.42 -9.38 -0.29
N VAL A 113 5.28 -10.67 0.00
CA VAL A 113 4.48 -11.23 1.10
C VAL A 113 5.17 -12.46 1.70
N LEU A 114 4.82 -12.83 2.93
CA LEU A 114 5.14 -14.15 3.48
C LEU A 114 4.06 -15.14 3.01
N ASP A 115 4.44 -16.08 2.16
CA ASP A 115 3.54 -17.13 1.70
C ASP A 115 3.40 -18.20 2.79
N ARG A 116 2.20 -18.33 3.35
CA ARG A 116 1.94 -19.22 4.49
C ARG A 116 1.95 -20.70 4.13
N GLU A 117 1.72 -21.05 2.87
CA GLU A 117 1.71 -22.46 2.42
C GLU A 117 3.13 -23.01 2.34
N THR A 118 4.04 -22.21 1.80
CA THR A 118 5.46 -22.58 1.63
C THR A 118 6.34 -22.15 2.80
N ALA A 119 5.84 -21.25 3.66
CA ALA A 119 6.62 -20.58 4.71
C ALA A 119 7.85 -19.84 4.17
N GLN A 120 7.76 -19.31 2.94
CA GLN A 120 8.83 -18.56 2.27
C GLN A 120 8.36 -17.15 1.92
N ILE A 121 9.32 -16.22 1.80
CA ILE A 121 9.02 -14.90 1.25
C ILE A 121 8.80 -15.05 -0.25
N CYS A 122 7.67 -14.53 -0.72
CA CYS A 122 7.26 -14.57 -2.11
C CYS A 122 7.20 -13.16 -2.67
N VAL A 123 7.93 -12.91 -3.76
CA VAL A 123 7.73 -11.72 -4.61
C VAL A 123 6.84 -12.11 -5.77
N MET A 124 5.71 -11.44 -5.89
CA MET A 124 4.71 -11.64 -6.92
C MET A 124 4.70 -10.46 -7.88
N GLY A 125 4.55 -10.73 -9.18
CA GLY A 125 4.43 -9.68 -10.18
C GLY A 125 3.46 -10.05 -11.28
N SER A 126 2.83 -9.05 -11.91
CA SER A 126 1.91 -9.25 -13.03
C SER A 126 2.07 -8.14 -14.06
N TYR A 127 1.78 -8.49 -15.32
CA TYR A 127 1.62 -7.51 -16.41
C TYR A 127 0.39 -6.61 -16.21
N GLU A 128 -0.59 -7.07 -15.43
CA GLU A 128 -1.83 -6.37 -15.13
C GLU A 128 -1.66 -5.46 -13.89
N GLY A 129 -1.02 -4.30 -14.07
CA GLY A 129 -0.97 -3.26 -13.04
C GLY A 129 -2.17 -2.31 -13.07
N GLY A 130 -2.31 -1.48 -12.03
CA GLY A 130 -3.37 -0.47 -11.93
C GLY A 130 -4.76 -1.04 -11.63
N MET A 131 -4.86 -2.35 -11.41
CA MET A 131 -6.10 -3.07 -11.10
C MET A 131 -6.04 -3.73 -9.72
N ASP A 132 -7.19 -4.22 -9.27
CA ASP A 132 -7.31 -5.08 -8.09
C ASP A 132 -6.65 -6.44 -8.39
N ILE A 133 -5.63 -6.81 -7.60
CA ILE A 133 -4.84 -8.01 -7.87
C ILE A 133 -5.61 -9.28 -7.48
N GLU A 134 -6.51 -9.19 -6.51
CA GLU A 134 -7.38 -10.27 -6.08
C GLU A 134 -8.35 -10.65 -7.22
N GLU A 135 -8.85 -9.68 -7.98
CA GLU A 135 -9.63 -9.95 -9.20
C GLU A 135 -8.79 -10.68 -10.26
N VAL A 136 -7.54 -10.26 -10.48
CA VAL A 136 -6.61 -10.93 -11.42
C VAL A 136 -6.31 -12.36 -10.96
N ALA A 137 -6.11 -12.58 -9.66
CA ALA A 137 -5.88 -13.89 -9.07
C ALA A 137 -7.08 -14.83 -9.27
N ALA A 138 -8.31 -14.31 -9.09
CA ALA A 138 -9.52 -15.11 -9.25
C ALA A 138 -9.84 -15.44 -10.71
N ARG A 139 -9.67 -14.48 -11.63
CA ARG A 139 -10.06 -14.64 -13.05
C ARG A 139 -8.95 -15.21 -13.92
N THR A 140 -7.71 -14.81 -13.68
CA THR A 140 -6.56 -15.13 -14.53
C THR A 140 -5.31 -15.42 -13.69
N PRO A 141 -5.33 -16.44 -12.81
CA PRO A 141 -4.23 -16.71 -11.87
C PRO A 141 -2.87 -16.88 -12.56
N GLY A 142 -2.85 -17.43 -13.78
CA GLY A 142 -1.64 -17.62 -14.57
C GLY A 142 -0.91 -16.32 -14.97
N LYS A 143 -1.53 -15.14 -14.83
CA LYS A 143 -0.89 -13.84 -15.05
C LYS A 143 -0.01 -13.39 -13.87
N ILE A 144 -0.23 -13.96 -12.69
CA ILE A 144 0.59 -13.68 -11.50
C ILE A 144 1.80 -14.61 -11.52
N LYS A 145 2.97 -14.01 -11.57
CA LYS A 145 4.27 -14.69 -11.53
C LYS A 145 4.81 -14.59 -10.13
N LYS A 146 5.39 -15.67 -9.63
CA LYS A 146 5.88 -15.76 -8.25
C LYS A 146 7.36 -16.17 -8.26
N GLU A 147 8.13 -15.55 -7.39
CA GLU A 147 9.49 -15.95 -7.05
C GLU A 147 9.62 -16.06 -5.53
N PHE A 148 10.12 -17.20 -5.07
CA PHE A 148 10.36 -17.45 -3.65
C PHE A 148 11.84 -17.30 -3.35
N PHE A 149 12.18 -16.72 -2.21
CA PHE A 149 13.57 -16.60 -1.79
C PHE A 149 13.74 -16.86 -0.29
N ASP A 150 14.95 -17.26 0.07
CA ASP A 150 15.34 -17.48 1.46
C ASP A 150 15.73 -16.13 2.10
N PRO A 151 15.19 -15.76 3.28
CA PRO A 151 15.51 -14.48 3.91
C PRO A 151 16.97 -14.37 4.37
N GLY A 152 17.64 -15.47 4.67
CA GLY A 152 19.05 -15.49 5.09
C GLY A 152 20.01 -15.22 3.94
N GLU A 153 19.71 -15.73 2.74
CA GLU A 153 20.48 -15.41 1.52
C GLU A 153 20.03 -14.11 0.85
N GLY A 154 18.76 -13.75 1.01
CA GLY A 154 18.10 -12.70 0.26
C GLY A 154 17.72 -13.12 -1.16
N MET A 155 16.99 -12.25 -1.86
CA MET A 155 16.62 -12.50 -3.25
C MET A 155 17.83 -12.31 -4.18
N HIS A 156 18.12 -13.31 -5.01
CA HIS A 156 19.23 -13.24 -5.96
C HIS A 156 18.85 -12.49 -7.23
N GLY A 157 19.82 -11.83 -7.86
CA GLY A 157 19.59 -11.04 -9.08
C GLY A 157 19.04 -11.85 -10.27
N PHE A 158 19.33 -13.15 -10.36
CA PHE A 158 18.75 -13.99 -11.42
C PHE A 158 17.25 -14.24 -11.20
N GLN A 159 16.79 -14.33 -9.95
CA GLN A 159 15.37 -14.49 -9.62
C GLN A 159 14.62 -13.21 -10.00
N ALA A 160 15.16 -12.05 -9.63
CA ALA A 160 14.56 -10.76 -9.96
C ALA A 160 14.46 -10.53 -11.48
N ARG A 161 15.49 -10.90 -12.25
CA ARG A 161 15.44 -10.86 -13.73
C ARG A 161 14.44 -11.84 -14.31
N ARG A 162 14.35 -13.06 -13.76
CA ARG A 162 13.39 -14.07 -14.19
C ARG A 162 11.96 -13.61 -13.96
N LEU A 163 11.67 -13.01 -12.80
CA LEU A 163 10.37 -12.40 -12.50
C LEU A 163 10.05 -11.27 -13.48
N ALA A 164 10.97 -10.31 -13.66
CA ALA A 164 10.79 -9.20 -14.59
C ALA A 164 10.47 -9.66 -16.02
N LEU A 165 11.21 -10.65 -16.53
CA LEU A 165 10.94 -11.26 -17.84
C LEU A 165 9.57 -11.95 -17.88
N ALA A 166 9.21 -12.70 -16.84
CA ALA A 166 7.94 -13.41 -16.74
C ALA A 166 6.73 -12.46 -16.65
N MET A 167 6.93 -11.25 -16.10
CA MET A 167 5.96 -10.16 -16.09
C MET A 167 5.81 -9.49 -17.46
N GLY A 168 6.64 -9.82 -18.46
CA GLY A 168 6.60 -9.21 -19.78
C GLY A 168 7.37 -7.89 -19.90
N ILE A 169 8.25 -7.57 -18.94
CA ILE A 169 9.03 -6.33 -18.98
C ILE A 169 10.00 -6.38 -20.19
N PRO A 170 10.06 -5.33 -21.04
CA PRO A 170 10.95 -5.31 -22.19
C PRO A 170 12.41 -5.55 -21.82
N ALA A 171 13.14 -6.34 -22.61
CA ALA A 171 14.51 -6.75 -22.31
C ALA A 171 15.45 -5.57 -21.95
N LYS A 172 15.28 -4.42 -22.60
CA LYS A 172 16.05 -3.19 -22.33
C LYS A 172 15.84 -2.61 -20.91
N LEU A 173 14.71 -2.92 -20.27
CA LEU A 173 14.31 -2.44 -18.93
C LEU A 173 14.46 -3.49 -17.84
N VAL A 174 14.71 -4.77 -18.18
CA VAL A 174 14.78 -5.89 -17.23
C VAL A 174 15.78 -5.63 -16.09
N ASN A 175 16.94 -5.07 -16.38
CA ASN A 175 17.93 -4.78 -15.32
C ASN A 175 17.47 -3.67 -14.37
N LYS A 176 16.74 -2.67 -14.87
CA LYS A 176 16.16 -1.60 -14.02
C LYS A 176 15.03 -2.15 -13.16
N ALA A 177 14.14 -2.96 -13.73
CA ALA A 177 13.08 -3.63 -13.00
C ALA A 177 13.62 -4.62 -11.97
N ALA A 178 14.64 -5.41 -12.32
CA ALA A 178 15.27 -6.33 -11.38
C ALA A 178 15.90 -5.58 -10.19
N ALA A 179 16.51 -4.41 -10.40
CA ALA A 179 17.04 -3.59 -9.30
C ALA A 179 15.93 -3.12 -8.36
N LEU A 180 14.78 -2.69 -8.89
CA LEU A 180 13.60 -2.31 -8.11
C LEU A 180 13.06 -3.51 -7.32
N ILE A 181 12.88 -4.66 -7.97
CA ILE A 181 12.41 -5.91 -7.34
C ILE A 181 13.32 -6.34 -6.19
N LEU A 182 14.64 -6.26 -6.36
CA LEU A 182 15.61 -6.54 -5.30
C LEU A 182 15.48 -5.56 -4.13
N GLY A 183 15.28 -4.26 -4.42
CA GLY A 183 15.03 -3.24 -3.40
C GLY A 183 13.78 -3.54 -2.57
N VAL A 184 12.69 -3.96 -3.23
CA VAL A 184 11.44 -4.37 -2.57
C VAL A 184 11.64 -5.61 -1.70
N ALA A 185 12.29 -6.66 -2.22
CA ALA A 185 12.57 -7.88 -1.46
C ALA A 185 13.44 -7.61 -0.22
N LYS A 186 14.44 -6.74 -0.38
CA LYS A 186 15.31 -6.30 0.71
C LYS A 186 14.55 -5.48 1.76
N CYS A 187 13.75 -4.51 1.31
CA CYS A 187 12.87 -3.70 2.17
C CYS A 187 11.93 -4.59 2.98
N PHE A 188 11.28 -5.55 2.34
CA PHE A 188 10.37 -6.47 3.00
C PHE A 188 11.05 -7.20 4.17
N THR A 189 12.27 -7.68 3.95
CA THR A 189 13.01 -8.47 4.94
C THR A 189 13.61 -7.62 6.05
N GLU A 190 14.26 -6.50 5.72
CA GLU A 190 14.98 -5.67 6.70
C GLU A 190 14.03 -4.83 7.58
N GLU A 191 12.83 -4.48 7.09
CA GLU A 191 11.85 -3.68 7.84
C GLU A 191 10.79 -4.54 8.56
N ASP A 192 10.90 -5.87 8.53
CA ASP A 192 9.85 -6.79 9.02
C ASP A 192 8.46 -6.47 8.44
N ALA A 193 8.41 -6.24 7.13
CA ALA A 193 7.15 -6.01 6.46
C ALA A 193 6.32 -7.31 6.42
N SER A 194 5.01 -7.20 6.59
CA SER A 194 4.04 -8.25 6.26
C SER A 194 3.48 -8.11 4.85
N LEU A 195 3.58 -6.90 4.27
CA LEU A 195 3.24 -6.60 2.88
C LEU A 195 4.07 -5.41 2.39
N VAL A 196 4.68 -5.56 1.21
CA VAL A 196 5.15 -4.43 0.40
C VAL A 196 4.52 -4.56 -0.97
N GLU A 197 3.63 -3.65 -1.34
CA GLU A 197 2.91 -3.64 -2.61
C GLU A 197 3.20 -2.36 -3.38
N ILE A 198 3.53 -2.49 -4.65
CA ILE A 198 3.70 -1.39 -5.61
C ILE A 198 2.69 -1.63 -6.73
N ASN A 199 1.64 -0.82 -6.73
CA ASN A 199 0.55 -0.95 -7.69
C ASN A 199 0.00 0.43 -8.13
N PRO A 200 0.51 1.01 -9.24
CA PRO A 200 1.37 0.36 -10.23
C PRO A 200 2.87 0.58 -10.01
N MET A 201 3.66 -0.42 -10.40
CA MET A 201 5.04 -0.24 -10.85
C MET A 201 4.97 0.11 -12.34
N VAL A 202 5.62 1.18 -12.79
CA VAL A 202 5.46 1.63 -14.18
C VAL A 202 6.76 1.60 -14.95
N THR A 203 6.66 1.30 -16.25
CA THR A 203 7.66 1.70 -17.23
C THR A 203 7.23 3.04 -17.82
N THR A 204 8.19 3.92 -18.09
CA THR A 204 7.93 5.23 -18.68
C THR A 204 8.40 5.29 -20.13
N LYS A 205 7.82 6.20 -20.92
CA LYS A 205 8.13 6.33 -22.36
C LYS A 205 9.60 6.71 -22.64
N ASP A 206 10.25 7.38 -21.70
CA ASP A 206 11.68 7.70 -21.71
C ASP A 206 12.58 6.53 -21.24
N GLY A 207 12.00 5.35 -20.98
CA GLY A 207 12.73 4.13 -20.64
C GLY A 207 13.12 4.02 -19.16
N GLY A 208 12.36 4.65 -18.26
CA GLY A 208 12.45 4.47 -16.82
C GLY A 208 11.65 3.27 -16.30
N VAL A 209 11.94 2.89 -15.05
CA VAL A 209 11.13 1.96 -14.24
C VAL A 209 11.03 2.58 -12.85
N LEU A 210 9.83 2.75 -12.33
CA LEU A 210 9.61 3.38 -11.02
C LEU A 210 8.36 2.87 -10.33
N ALA A 211 8.28 3.07 -9.02
CA ALA A 211 7.10 2.80 -8.21
C ALA A 211 6.20 4.05 -8.20
N LEU A 212 5.00 3.95 -8.78
CA LEU A 212 4.07 5.08 -8.87
C LEU A 212 3.17 5.18 -7.63
N ASP A 213 2.81 4.05 -7.05
CA ASP A 213 2.08 3.93 -5.79
C ASP A 213 2.73 2.86 -4.92
N ALA A 214 2.62 2.99 -3.60
CA ALA A 214 3.17 2.05 -2.64
C ALA A 214 2.24 1.89 -1.44
N LYS A 215 2.02 0.63 -1.03
CA LYS A 215 1.30 0.25 0.16
C LYS A 215 2.18 -0.69 0.99
N MET A 216 2.38 -0.36 2.25
CA MET A 216 3.19 -1.15 3.16
C MET A 216 2.42 -1.49 4.43
N THR A 217 2.61 -2.72 4.90
CA THR A 217 2.17 -3.19 6.21
C THR A 217 3.34 -3.90 6.88
N PHE A 218 3.50 -3.68 8.17
CA PHE A 218 4.55 -4.28 9.00
C PHE A 218 3.98 -5.32 9.95
N ASP A 219 4.82 -6.25 10.41
CA ASP A 219 4.49 -7.13 11.53
C ASP A 219 4.46 -6.32 12.83
N ASP A 220 3.29 -6.26 13.49
CA ASP A 220 3.12 -5.56 14.76
C ASP A 220 4.07 -6.09 15.84
N ASN A 221 4.42 -7.39 15.79
CA ASN A 221 5.31 -8.02 16.75
C ASN A 221 6.77 -7.59 16.60
N ALA A 222 7.15 -6.98 15.48
CA ALA A 222 8.52 -6.52 15.23
C ALA A 222 8.70 -5.01 15.49
N LEU A 223 7.63 -4.25 15.76
CA LEU A 223 7.72 -2.79 15.88
C LEU A 223 8.65 -2.33 17.01
N PHE A 224 8.82 -3.13 18.07
CA PHE A 224 9.73 -2.80 19.18
C PHE A 224 11.19 -2.57 18.75
N ARG A 225 11.60 -3.11 17.59
CA ARG A 225 12.94 -2.92 17.01
C ARG A 225 12.97 -1.95 15.83
N HIS A 226 11.84 -1.36 15.45
CA HIS A 226 11.67 -0.41 14.35
C HIS A 226 10.97 0.87 14.82
N THR A 227 11.62 1.59 15.76
CA THR A 227 11.05 2.80 16.39
C THR A 227 10.79 3.93 15.39
N ASP A 228 11.55 3.97 14.29
CA ASP A 228 11.35 4.90 13.18
C ASP A 228 10.06 4.58 12.40
N ILE A 229 9.75 3.29 12.20
CA ILE A 229 8.50 2.85 11.59
C ILE A 229 7.32 3.09 12.54
N GLU A 230 7.47 2.78 13.84
CA GLU A 230 6.42 3.04 14.85
C GLU A 230 6.03 4.52 14.90
N ALA A 231 6.98 5.43 14.70
CA ALA A 231 6.72 6.87 14.64
C ALA A 231 5.81 7.30 13.48
N TYR A 232 5.62 6.46 12.46
CA TYR A 232 4.69 6.72 11.35
C TYR A 232 3.23 6.38 11.68
N ARG A 233 2.95 5.75 12.83
CA ARG A 233 1.61 5.31 13.22
C ARG A 233 0.61 6.46 13.24
N ASP A 234 -0.43 6.34 12.41
CA ASP A 234 -1.54 7.28 12.38
C ASP A 234 -2.77 6.70 13.08
N ILE A 235 -3.01 7.14 14.31
CA ILE A 235 -4.18 6.72 15.10
C ILE A 235 -5.49 7.15 14.46
N THR A 236 -5.48 8.24 13.67
CA THR A 236 -6.70 8.68 12.97
C THR A 236 -7.12 7.68 11.90
N GLU A 237 -6.21 6.80 11.46
CA GLU A 237 -6.48 5.72 10.52
C GLU A 237 -7.05 4.44 11.16
N GLU A 238 -6.90 4.27 12.47
CA GLU A 238 -7.37 3.10 13.23
C GLU A 238 -8.83 3.24 13.70
N VAL A 239 -9.43 2.13 14.11
CA VAL A 239 -10.77 2.10 14.72
C VAL A 239 -10.62 2.51 16.19
N PRO A 240 -11.28 3.59 16.66
CA PRO A 240 -11.07 4.13 18.01
C PRO A 240 -11.27 3.10 19.13
N GLU A 241 -12.28 2.23 18.98
CA GLU A 241 -12.59 1.18 19.96
C GLU A 241 -11.48 0.12 20.04
N GLU A 242 -10.88 -0.24 18.90
CA GLU A 242 -9.74 -1.17 18.86
C GLU A 242 -8.48 -0.55 19.45
N THR A 243 -8.24 0.74 19.17
CA THR A 243 -7.11 1.49 19.73
C THR A 243 -7.23 1.62 21.25
N GLU A 244 -8.42 1.88 21.78
CA GLU A 244 -8.65 1.96 23.22
C GLU A 244 -8.46 0.60 23.88
N ALA A 245 -8.99 -0.48 23.31
CA ALA A 245 -8.83 -1.84 23.81
C ALA A 245 -7.34 -2.26 23.91
N LYS A 246 -6.54 -1.90 22.90
CA LYS A 246 -5.09 -2.18 22.88
C LYS A 246 -4.34 -1.57 24.07
N LYS A 247 -4.80 -0.46 24.66
CA LYS A 247 -4.16 0.15 25.84
C LYS A 247 -4.27 -0.72 27.10
N TYR A 248 -5.21 -1.66 27.11
CA TYR A 248 -5.44 -2.60 28.20
C TYR A 248 -5.05 -4.03 27.82
N ASP A 249 -4.25 -4.21 26.76
CA ASP A 249 -3.86 -5.51 26.20
C ASP A 249 -5.06 -6.38 25.79
N LEU A 250 -6.16 -5.74 25.36
CA LEU A 250 -7.35 -6.42 24.87
C LEU A 250 -7.37 -6.43 23.33
N SER A 251 -7.68 -7.59 22.76
CA SER A 251 -8.05 -7.71 21.35
C SER A 251 -9.54 -7.49 21.19
N TYR A 252 -9.93 -6.35 20.61
CA TYR A 252 -11.30 -6.00 20.29
C TYR A 252 -11.48 -5.92 18.78
N ILE A 253 -12.61 -6.42 18.27
CA ILE A 253 -13.00 -6.31 16.86
C ILE A 253 -14.47 -5.90 16.85
N LYS A 254 -14.79 -4.83 16.13
CA LYS A 254 -16.17 -4.36 15.99
C LYS A 254 -16.89 -5.14 14.91
N LEU A 255 -18.08 -5.64 15.23
CA LEU A 255 -19.03 -6.26 14.31
C LEU A 255 -20.32 -5.44 14.27
N ASP A 256 -21.19 -5.73 13.29
CA ASP A 256 -22.46 -5.03 13.06
C ASP A 256 -23.65 -5.68 13.79
N GLY A 257 -23.40 -6.63 14.68
CA GLY A 257 -24.43 -7.35 15.42
C GLY A 257 -25.01 -6.59 16.62
N SER A 258 -25.74 -7.33 17.45
CA SER A 258 -26.42 -6.83 18.65
C SER A 258 -26.01 -7.54 19.95
N ILE A 259 -25.12 -8.53 19.88
CA ILE A 259 -24.71 -9.36 21.03
C ILE A 259 -23.20 -9.23 21.28
N GLY A 260 -22.82 -8.46 22.31
CA GLY A 260 -21.41 -8.34 22.71
C GLY A 260 -20.84 -9.63 23.31
N CYS A 261 -19.61 -9.98 22.93
CA CYS A 261 -18.88 -11.15 23.44
C CYS A 261 -17.61 -10.73 24.20
N MET A 262 -17.39 -11.31 25.38
CA MET A 262 -16.13 -11.15 26.13
C MET A 262 -15.61 -12.55 26.49
N VAL A 263 -14.49 -12.93 25.88
CA VAL A 263 -13.99 -14.31 25.90
C VAL A 263 -12.47 -14.30 26.01
N ASN A 264 -11.91 -15.28 26.73
CA ASN A 264 -10.47 -15.48 26.79
C ASN A 264 -9.98 -16.41 25.66
N GLY A 265 -8.99 -15.95 24.90
CA GLY A 265 -8.37 -16.71 23.80
C GLY A 265 -9.09 -16.56 22.46
N ALA A 266 -8.32 -16.28 21.40
CA ALA A 266 -8.87 -15.97 20.07
C ALA A 266 -9.72 -17.11 19.48
N GLY A 267 -9.26 -18.36 19.61
CA GLY A 267 -9.99 -19.54 19.11
C GLY A 267 -11.37 -19.69 19.76
N LEU A 268 -11.44 -19.54 21.09
CA LEU A 268 -12.71 -19.63 21.83
C LEU A 268 -13.63 -18.44 21.51
N ALA A 269 -13.07 -17.24 21.34
CA ALA A 269 -13.82 -16.06 20.93
C ALA A 269 -14.52 -16.29 19.57
N MET A 270 -13.79 -16.80 18.57
CA MET A 270 -14.35 -17.14 17.26
C MET A 270 -15.45 -18.21 17.36
N SER A 271 -15.20 -19.32 18.06
CA SER A 271 -16.22 -20.36 18.24
C SER A 271 -17.46 -19.88 19.00
N THR A 272 -17.30 -18.91 19.91
CA THR A 272 -18.42 -18.30 20.64
C THR A 272 -19.28 -17.44 19.72
N MET A 273 -18.66 -16.64 18.83
CA MET A 273 -19.40 -15.88 17.82
C MET A 273 -20.12 -16.81 16.84
N ASP A 274 -19.46 -17.89 16.40
CA ASP A 274 -20.04 -18.88 15.49
C ASP A 274 -21.27 -19.59 16.09
N ILE A 275 -21.20 -20.03 17.35
CA ILE A 275 -22.33 -20.71 18.00
C ILE A 275 -23.51 -19.76 18.24
N ILE A 276 -23.25 -18.47 18.52
CA ILE A 276 -24.30 -17.44 18.61
C ILE A 276 -25.00 -17.30 17.26
N LYS A 277 -24.23 -17.14 16.18
CA LYS A 277 -24.76 -17.02 14.83
C LYS A 277 -25.54 -18.26 14.39
N LEU A 278 -25.04 -19.45 14.72
CA LEU A 278 -25.70 -20.73 14.46
C LEU A 278 -27.08 -20.83 15.12
N HIS A 279 -27.27 -20.20 16.28
CA HIS A 279 -28.54 -20.16 17.00
C HIS A 279 -29.39 -18.90 16.69
N GLY A 280 -29.07 -18.18 15.61
CA GLY A 280 -29.86 -17.05 15.11
C GLY A 280 -29.57 -15.71 15.78
N GLY A 281 -28.53 -15.62 16.60
CA GLY A 281 -28.03 -14.34 17.11
C GLY A 281 -27.13 -13.62 16.11
N GLU A 282 -26.89 -12.33 16.37
CA GLU A 282 -25.95 -11.51 15.59
C GLU A 282 -24.87 -10.98 16.56
N PRO A 283 -23.66 -11.57 16.56
CA PRO A 283 -22.54 -11.09 17.38
C PRO A 283 -21.95 -9.76 16.87
#